data_AF-A0A2A5NV85-F1
#
_entry.id   AF-A0A2A5NV85-F1
#
_cell.length_a   1.000
_cell.length_b   1.000
_cell.length_c   1.000
_cell.angle_alpha   90.00
_cell.angle_beta   90.00
_cell.angle_gamma   90.00
#
_symmetry.space_group_name_H-M   'P 1'
#
loop_
_entity.id
_entity.type
_entity.pdbx_description
1 polymer ?
#
loop_
_entity_poly.entity_id
_entity_poly.type
_entity_poly.pdbx_seq_one_letter_code
_entity_poly.pdbx_strand_id
1 'polypeptide(L)'
;MTVVMTVAELLTAFRPVAEQMLRPDEFRRARFWVSPHGDWELDHDDDEIIDESMSVAWKIMGNRGATRGLGVELQELPELLYGLADDLQDFIAESSFAWGELRPIPSIPSAAPEHPVT
;
A
#
# COMPACT_ATOMS: atom_id res chain seq x y z
N MET A 1 -1.67 -22.82 -0.76
CA MET A 1 -1.49 -22.58 -2.20
C MET A 1 -1.06 -21.12 -2.28
N THR A 2 0.25 -20.90 -2.33
CA THR A 2 0.89 -19.63 -1.91
C THR A 2 1.05 -18.73 -3.13
N VAL A 3 0.23 -17.67 -3.21
CA VAL A 3 0.59 -16.53 -4.05
C VAL A 3 1.80 -15.88 -3.37
N VAL A 4 2.86 -15.66 -4.13
CA VAL A 4 4.14 -15.15 -3.64
C VAL A 4 4.43 -13.91 -4.45
N MET A 5 3.81 -12.79 -4.08
CA MET A 5 4.17 -11.52 -4.69
C MET A 5 5.44 -11.02 -4.01
N THR A 6 6.35 -10.47 -4.81
CA THR A 6 7.55 -9.84 -4.29
C THR A 6 7.23 -8.47 -3.72
N VAL A 7 8.05 -8.00 -2.77
CA VAL A 7 8.01 -6.61 -2.28
C VAL A 7 8.01 -5.60 -3.44
N ALA A 8 8.86 -5.84 -4.45
CA ALA A 8 8.96 -4.98 -5.61
C ALA A 8 7.65 -4.91 -6.43
N GLU A 9 6.97 -6.03 -6.65
CA GLU A 9 5.68 -6.08 -7.35
C GLU A 9 4.60 -5.32 -6.57
N LEU A 10 4.51 -5.52 -5.26
CA LEU A 10 3.52 -4.83 -4.43
C LEU A 10 3.76 -3.31 -4.44
N LEU A 11 4.99 -2.86 -4.18
CA LEU A 11 5.30 -1.44 -4.15
C LEU A 11 5.11 -0.80 -5.54
N THR A 12 5.42 -1.52 -6.61
CA THR A 12 5.16 -1.06 -7.98
C THR A 12 3.66 -0.90 -8.24
N ALA A 13 2.83 -1.83 -7.77
CA ALA A 13 1.38 -1.77 -7.95
C ALA A 13 0.72 -0.72 -7.04
N PHE A 14 1.23 -0.51 -5.84
CA PHE A 14 0.70 0.45 -4.86
C PHE A 14 1.05 1.90 -5.19
N ARG A 15 2.23 2.14 -5.77
CA ARG A 15 2.73 3.50 -6.00
C ARG A 15 1.77 4.40 -6.82
N PRO A 16 1.14 3.94 -7.91
CA PRO A 16 0.13 4.72 -8.63
C PRO A 16 -1.15 5.01 -7.83
N VAL A 17 -1.51 4.13 -6.88
CA VAL A 17 -2.64 4.36 -5.96
C VAL A 17 -2.30 5.49 -5.01
N ALA A 18 -1.11 5.42 -4.38
CA ALA A 18 -0.61 6.47 -3.49
C ALA A 18 -0.44 7.82 -4.20
N GLU A 19 0.01 7.83 -5.46
CA GLU A 19 0.15 9.05 -6.27
C GLU A 19 -1.18 9.78 -6.49
N GLN A 20 -2.29 9.04 -6.64
CA GLN A 20 -3.61 9.63 -6.82
C GLN A 20 -4.20 10.18 -5.51
N MET A 21 -3.80 9.62 -4.37
CA MET A 21 -4.30 10.02 -3.06
C MET A 21 -3.52 11.19 -2.45
N LEU A 22 -2.23 11.30 -2.76
CA LEU A 22 -1.33 12.31 -2.23
C LEU A 22 -1.23 13.51 -3.17
N ARG A 23 -1.00 14.71 -2.61
CA ARG A 23 -0.65 15.88 -3.41
C ARG A 23 0.74 15.68 -4.05
N PRO A 24 1.05 16.35 -5.17
CA PRO A 24 2.33 16.15 -5.87
C PRO A 24 3.57 16.33 -5.00
N ASP A 25 3.58 17.30 -4.09
CA ASP A 25 4.71 17.55 -3.19
C ASP A 25 4.79 16.54 -2.02
N GLU A 26 3.64 16.02 -1.57
CA GLU A 26 3.56 14.97 -0.55
C GLU A 26 4.11 13.66 -1.11
N PHE A 27 3.65 13.28 -2.32
CA PHE A 27 4.10 12.07 -3.01
C PHE A 27 5.59 12.11 -3.36
N ARG A 28 6.10 13.24 -3.86
CA ARG A 28 7.52 13.40 -4.20
C ARG A 28 8.45 13.15 -3.01
N ARG A 29 7.98 13.43 -1.79
CA ARG A 29 8.72 13.26 -0.53
C ARG A 29 8.38 11.96 0.19
N ALA A 30 7.38 11.22 -0.30
CA ALA A 30 6.94 9.98 0.30
C ALA A 30 7.99 8.89 0.11
N ARG A 31 8.12 8.04 1.13
CA ARG A 31 8.83 6.76 1.05
C ARG A 31 7.86 5.65 1.43
N PHE A 32 7.95 4.53 0.74
CA PHE A 32 7.15 3.33 0.96
C PHE A 32 8.11 2.14 1.02
N TRP A 33 7.90 1.25 1.96
CA TRP A 33 8.67 0.02 2.14
C TRP A 33 7.77 -1.06 2.76
N VAL A 34 8.25 -2.29 2.79
CA VAL A 34 7.61 -3.38 3.53
C VAL A 34 8.37 -3.58 4.83
N SER A 35 7.64 -3.82 5.92
CA SER A 35 8.21 -4.05 7.24
C SER A 35 7.46 -5.18 7.96
N PRO A 36 8.09 -5.88 8.91
CA PRO A 36 7.36 -6.76 9.82
C PRO A 36 6.23 -6.00 10.52
N HIS A 37 5.10 -6.66 10.69
CA HIS A 37 3.94 -6.09 11.37
C HIS A 37 4.30 -5.73 12.81
N GLY A 38 4.02 -4.49 13.20
CA GLY A 38 4.39 -3.96 14.52
C GLY A 38 5.83 -3.44 14.63
N ASP A 39 6.67 -3.59 13.60
CA ASP A 39 8.03 -3.05 13.56
C ASP A 39 8.30 -2.26 12.26
N TRP A 40 7.53 -1.18 12.09
CA TRP A 40 7.59 -0.26 10.95
C TRP A 40 8.88 0.57 10.82
N GLU A 41 9.85 0.44 11.73
CA GLU A 41 11.15 1.12 11.62
C GLU A 41 12.18 0.29 10.84
N LEU A 42 11.93 -1.02 10.70
CA LEU A 42 12.76 -1.91 9.90
C LEU A 42 12.33 -1.81 8.44
N ASP A 43 13.29 -1.47 7.59
CA ASP A 43 13.17 -1.60 6.13
C ASP A 43 13.50 -3.05 5.80
N HIS A 44 12.51 -3.82 5.36
CA HIS A 44 12.73 -5.19 4.91
C HIS A 44 13.35 -5.13 3.52
N ASP A 45 14.68 -5.22 3.48
CA ASP A 45 15.53 -4.97 2.29
C ASP A 45 15.67 -6.21 1.37
N ASP A 46 14.75 -7.16 1.45
CA ASP A 46 14.84 -8.40 0.67
C ASP A 46 13.72 -8.52 -0.37
N ASP A 47 14.07 -9.10 -1.52
CA ASP A 47 13.21 -9.67 -2.58
C ASP A 47 12.28 -10.79 -2.03
N GLU A 48 11.90 -10.71 -0.76
CA GLU A 48 11.15 -11.69 -0.04
C GLU A 48 9.66 -11.61 -0.36
N ILE A 49 9.08 -12.77 -0.17
CA ILE A 49 7.68 -13.09 -0.34
C ILE A 49 6.90 -12.32 0.71
N ILE A 50 5.91 -11.54 0.28
CA ILE A 50 4.98 -10.91 1.22
C ILE A 50 4.07 -11.99 1.83
N ASP A 51 4.00 -12.02 3.16
CA ASP A 51 3.06 -12.85 3.91
C ASP A 51 2.28 -12.02 4.96
N GLU A 52 1.38 -12.70 5.68
CA GLU A 52 0.47 -12.12 6.68
C GLU A 52 1.18 -11.39 7.83
N SER A 53 2.48 -11.67 8.05
CA SER A 53 3.29 -11.06 9.10
C SER A 53 3.90 -9.74 8.70
N MET A 54 3.69 -9.28 7.46
CA MET A 54 4.25 -8.05 6.91
C MET A 54 3.22 -6.91 6.89
N SER A 55 3.69 -5.69 6.69
CA SER A 55 2.90 -4.47 6.53
C SER A 55 3.56 -3.56 5.51
N VAL A 56 2.77 -2.75 4.79
CA VAL A 56 3.35 -1.67 3.99
C VAL A 56 3.48 -0.45 4.89
N ALA A 57 4.71 0.00 5.08
CA ALA A 57 5.03 1.17 5.87
C ALA A 57 5.34 2.36 4.96
N TRP A 58 5.14 3.57 5.50
CA TRP A 58 5.41 4.80 4.80
C TRP A 58 5.88 5.93 5.68
N LYS A 59 6.58 6.87 5.03
CA LYS A 59 6.94 8.17 5.60
C LYS A 59 6.53 9.27 4.65
N ILE A 60 5.57 10.08 5.05
CA ILE A 60 5.00 11.17 4.23
C ILE A 60 5.09 12.46 5.04
N MET A 61 5.75 13.47 4.47
CA MET A 61 5.91 14.78 5.12
C MET A 61 6.44 14.70 6.57
N GLY A 62 7.32 13.73 6.85
CA GLY A 62 7.90 13.50 8.18
C GLY A 62 7.05 12.65 9.13
N ASN A 63 5.78 12.41 8.82
CA ASN A 63 4.90 11.52 9.57
C ASN A 63 5.12 10.07 9.10
N ARG A 64 5.08 9.12 10.02
CA ARG A 64 5.22 7.69 9.73
C ARG A 64 3.91 6.97 9.96
N GLY A 65 3.60 6.03 9.10
CA GLY A 65 2.41 5.19 9.15
C GLY A 65 2.72 3.81 8.60
N ALA A 66 1.84 2.87 8.84
CA ALA A 66 1.86 1.57 8.19
C ALA A 66 0.44 1.04 8.11
N THR A 67 0.24 0.07 7.22
CA THR A 67 -1.00 -0.68 7.16
C THR A 67 -1.21 -1.55 8.39
N ARG A 68 -2.44 -2.02 8.52
CA ARG A 68 -2.71 -3.24 9.27
C ARG A 68 -1.94 -4.40 8.59
N GLY A 69 -1.70 -5.49 9.32
CA GLY A 69 -0.97 -6.65 8.78
C GLY A 69 -1.59 -7.12 7.47
N LEU A 70 -0.76 -7.59 6.52
CA LEU A 70 -1.16 -7.97 5.17
C LEU A 70 -1.90 -9.31 5.14
N GLY A 71 -3.00 -9.46 5.90
CA GLY A 71 -4.07 -10.48 5.77
C GLY A 71 -3.69 -11.98 5.75
N VAL A 72 -4.42 -12.79 6.51
CA VAL A 72 -4.23 -14.26 6.68
C VAL A 72 -4.46 -15.07 5.39
N GLU A 73 -5.14 -14.49 4.40
CA GLU A 73 -5.26 -15.04 3.05
C GLU A 73 -4.89 -13.91 2.10
N LEU A 74 -3.83 -14.08 1.31
CA LEU A 74 -3.43 -13.11 0.28
C LEU A 74 -4.59 -12.97 -0.71
N GLN A 75 -5.40 -11.95 -0.45
CA GLN A 75 -6.47 -11.46 -1.29
C GLN A 75 -5.94 -11.18 -2.69
N GLU A 76 -6.81 -11.19 -3.71
CA GLU A 76 -6.37 -10.81 -5.05
C GLU A 76 -5.75 -9.40 -5.01
N LEU A 77 -4.76 -9.13 -5.89
CA LEU A 77 -4.05 -7.84 -5.90
C LEU A 77 -4.97 -6.60 -5.79
N PRO A 78 -6.14 -6.52 -6.47
CA PRO A 78 -7.05 -5.39 -6.32
C PRO A 78 -7.61 -5.19 -4.91
N GLU A 79 -7.97 -6.27 -4.23
CA GLU A 79 -8.48 -6.24 -2.85
C GLU A 79 -7.37 -5.84 -1.88
N LEU A 80 -6.15 -6.36 -2.07
CA LEU A 80 -4.98 -5.95 -1.31
C LEU A 80 -4.72 -4.45 -1.46
N LEU A 81 -4.66 -3.95 -2.70
CA LEU A 81 -4.44 -2.53 -2.98
C LEU A 81 -5.56 -1.65 -2.39
N TYR A 82 -6.79 -2.16 -2.30
CA TYR A 82 -7.90 -1.44 -1.69
C TYR A 82 -7.68 -1.30 -0.18
N GLY A 83 -7.29 -2.38 0.50
CA GLY A 83 -6.92 -2.32 1.92
C GLY A 83 -5.77 -1.35 2.19
N LEU A 84 -4.72 -1.36 1.34
CA LEU A 84 -3.62 -0.39 1.46
C LEU A 84 -4.10 1.05 1.27
N ALA A 85 -5.01 1.30 0.32
CA ALA A 85 -5.55 2.61 0.05
C ALA A 85 -6.43 3.11 1.21
N ASP A 86 -7.26 2.24 1.78
CA ASP A 86 -8.09 2.53 2.94
C ASP A 86 -7.25 2.93 4.16
N ASP A 87 -6.23 2.13 4.49
CA ASP A 87 -5.28 2.45 5.57
C ASP A 87 -4.51 3.76 5.30
N LEU A 88 -4.15 4.03 4.04
CA LEU A 88 -3.51 5.29 3.66
C LEU A 88 -4.45 6.50 3.80
N GLN A 89 -5.74 6.34 3.48
CA GLN A 89 -6.75 7.39 3.64
C GLN A 89 -6.89 7.76 5.13
N ASP A 90 -7.05 6.76 5.99
CA ASP A 90 -7.12 6.93 7.45
C ASP A 90 -5.87 7.68 7.96
N PHE A 91 -4.68 7.21 7.55
CA PHE A 91 -3.43 7.87 7.92
C PHE A 91 -3.37 9.33 7.48
N ILE A 92 -3.78 9.65 6.24
CA ILE A 92 -3.80 11.04 5.75
C ILE A 92 -4.75 11.89 6.60
N ALA A 93 -5.95 11.37 6.89
CA ALA A 93 -6.94 12.09 7.67
C ALA A 93 -6.45 12.41 9.10
N GLU A 94 -5.67 11.51 9.71
CA GLU A 94 -5.12 11.67 11.06
C GLU A 94 -3.77 12.41 11.10
N SER A 95 -3.13 12.61 9.95
CA SER A 95 -1.80 13.20 9.87
C SER A 95 -1.78 14.72 10.05
N SER A 96 -0.71 15.19 10.68
CA SER A 96 -0.46 16.63 10.88
C SER A 96 -0.37 17.45 9.58
N PHE A 97 -0.04 16.84 8.45
CA PHE A 97 0.12 17.55 7.16
C PHE A 97 -1.19 17.74 6.39
N ALA A 98 -2.25 16.99 6.71
CA ALA A 98 -3.52 17.02 5.98
C ALA A 98 -4.74 17.25 6.88
N TRP A 99 -4.64 17.05 8.20
CA TRP A 99 -5.57 17.55 9.23
C TRP A 99 -7.07 17.35 8.90
N GLY A 100 -7.51 16.09 8.84
CA GLY A 100 -8.91 15.72 8.61
C GLY A 100 -9.35 15.71 7.14
N GLU A 101 -8.43 15.90 6.19
CA GLU A 101 -8.73 15.77 4.77
C GLU A 101 -8.94 14.28 4.38
N LEU A 102 -10.19 13.90 4.08
CA LEU A 102 -10.54 12.57 3.58
C LEU A 102 -10.28 12.48 2.06
N ARG A 103 -9.17 11.84 1.68
CA ARG A 103 -8.76 11.67 0.26
C ARG A 103 -9.49 10.50 -0.38
N PRO A 104 -10.13 10.66 -1.56
CA PRO A 104 -10.85 9.55 -2.17
C PRO A 104 -9.92 8.39 -2.51
N ILE A 105 -10.38 7.16 -2.24
CA ILE A 105 -9.71 5.94 -2.72
C ILE A 105 -9.95 5.86 -4.24
N PRO A 106 -8.88 5.76 -5.06
CA PRO A 106 -9.03 5.69 -6.50
C PRO A 106 -9.68 4.36 -6.92
N SER A 107 -10.27 4.33 -8.11
CA SER A 107 -10.72 3.08 -8.71
C SER A 107 -9.52 2.17 -8.97
N ILE A 108 -9.48 1.03 -8.28
CA ILE A 108 -8.41 0.06 -8.42
C ILE A 108 -8.75 -0.87 -9.59
N PRO A 109 -7.94 -0.91 -10.65
CA PRO A 109 -8.22 -1.77 -11.79
C PRO A 109 -8.22 -3.23 -11.33
N SER A 110 -9.35 -3.91 -11.53
CA SER A 110 -9.47 -5.34 -11.30
C SER A 110 -8.56 -6.07 -12.30
N ALA A 111 -7.61 -6.87 -11.81
CA ALA A 111 -6.85 -7.75 -12.67
C ALA A 111 -7.68 -9.02 -12.95
N ALA A 112 -8.43 -9.07 -14.07
CA ALA A 112 -9.05 -10.30 -14.59
C ALA A 112 -9.37 -10.19 -16.10
N PRO A 113 -9.42 -11.30 -16.86
CA PRO A 113 -8.55 -11.54 -18.01
C PRO A 113 -9.10 -11.05 -19.35
N GLU A 114 -8.19 -10.91 -20.30
CA GLU A 114 -8.47 -10.85 -21.72
C GLU A 114 -9.17 -12.15 -22.16
N HIS A 115 -10.48 -12.11 -22.36
CA HIS A 115 -11.19 -13.12 -23.15
C HIS A 115 -11.98 -12.43 -24.26
N PRO A 116 -11.42 -12.29 -25.47
CA PRO A 116 -12.26 -12.16 -26.65
C PRO A 116 -12.92 -13.53 -26.90
N VAL A 117 -14.23 -13.61 -26.65
CA VAL A 117 -15.08 -14.67 -27.21
C VAL A 117 -14.96 -14.56 -28.73
N THR A 118 -14.40 -15.60 -29.34
CA THR A 118 -14.48 -15.86 -30.79
C THR A 118 -15.85 -16.43 -31.13
#